data_AF-A0A2V8JK81-F1
#
_entry.id   AF-A0A2V8JK81-F1
#
_cell.length_a   1.000
_cell.length_b   1.000
_cell.length_c   1.000
_cell.angle_alpha   90.00
_cell.angle_beta   90.00
_cell.angle_gamma   90.00
#
_symmetry.space_group_name_H-M   'P 1'
#
loop_
_entity.id
_entity.type
_entity.pdbx_description
1 polymer ?
#
loop_
_entity_poly.entity_id
_entity_poly.type
_entity_poly.pdbx_seq_one_letter_code
_entity_poly.pdbx_strand_id
1 'polypeptide(L)'
;MTEQGKERAAERAAARKRMGAATDMVQNQPLSVRCVHMDRVGPPMLPGAYNNTYQIIQSPGYITILVEMLHWVRVIPLDNRPHMPSDVHQWVGSYSGRWEGNTLVIDSANCTEKTAFQGASEKMHLIERLTRTDEDTIRYQFTVDDPSTWTKPWSAELSFKKTVGPIFEHACHEGNYGLGNTLAGARAEEKRAAAKKQ
;
A
#
# COMPACT_ATOMS: atom_id res chain seq x y z
N MET A 1 -5.13 11.60 16.49
CA MET A 1 -3.76 11.05 16.41
C MET A 1 -3.16 11.15 17.81
N THR A 2 -2.49 10.10 18.28
CA THR A 2 -1.82 10.07 19.60
C THR A 2 -0.56 10.93 19.59
N GLU A 3 0.01 11.21 20.77
CA GLU A 3 1.31 11.91 20.86
C GLU A 3 2.43 11.08 20.22
N GLN A 4 2.50 9.77 20.50
CA GLN A 4 3.46 8.87 19.83
C GLN A 4 3.32 8.90 18.30
N GLY A 5 2.09 8.97 17.78
CA GLY A 5 1.83 9.12 16.35
C GLY A 5 2.34 10.44 15.78
N LYS A 6 2.19 11.56 16.52
CA LYS A 6 2.72 12.88 16.15
C LYS A 6 4.25 12.88 16.15
N GLU A 7 4.87 12.33 17.19
CA GLU A 7 6.32 12.21 17.30
C GLU A 7 6.91 11.41 16.14
N ARG A 8 6.34 10.23 15.85
CA ARG A 8 6.74 9.41 14.70
C ARG A 8 6.57 10.15 13.37
N ALA A 9 5.49 10.90 13.19
CA ALA A 9 5.29 11.69 11.98
C ALA A 9 6.35 12.81 11.83
N ALA A 10 6.68 13.48 12.94
CA ALA A 10 7.73 14.51 12.97
C ALA A 10 9.11 13.91 12.69
N GLU A 11 9.43 12.75 13.28
CA GLU A 11 10.67 12.03 13.06
C GLU A 11 10.83 11.62 11.58
N ARG A 12 9.78 11.03 10.99
CA ARG A 12 9.77 10.67 9.56
C ARG A 12 9.96 11.90 8.66
N ALA A 13 9.34 13.03 9.02
CA ALA A 13 9.53 14.28 8.29
C ALA A 13 10.96 14.81 8.41
N ALA A 14 11.56 14.75 9.61
CA ALA A 14 12.94 15.13 9.83
C ALA A 14 13.92 14.19 9.10
N ALA A 15 13.66 12.88 9.10
CA ALA A 15 14.44 11.89 8.37
C ALA A 15 14.45 12.19 6.86
N ARG A 16 13.29 12.50 6.27
CA ARG A 16 13.21 12.93 4.86
C ARG A 16 14.05 14.17 4.57
N LYS A 17 14.03 15.17 5.46
CA LYS A 17 14.88 16.37 5.31
C LYS A 17 16.38 16.05 5.37
N ARG A 18 16.79 15.09 6.21
CA ARG A 18 18.19 14.64 6.32
C ARG A 18 18.69 13.92 5.06
N MET A 19 17.80 13.42 4.20
CA MET A 19 18.20 12.75 2.96
C MET A 19 18.66 13.72 1.85
N GLY A 20 18.46 15.03 2.02
CA GLY A 20 18.77 16.05 1.00
C GLY A 20 17.59 16.33 0.07
N ALA A 21 17.87 16.92 -1.09
CA ALA A 21 16.84 17.20 -2.07
C ALA A 21 16.30 15.90 -2.69
N ALA A 22 15.04 15.93 -3.12
CA ALA A 22 14.41 14.77 -3.78
C ALA A 22 15.19 14.27 -5.00
N THR A 23 15.91 15.17 -5.67
CA THR A 23 16.67 14.89 -6.89
C THR A 23 18.14 14.54 -6.66
N ASP A 24 18.61 14.51 -5.40
CA ASP A 24 20.02 14.19 -5.09
C ASP A 24 20.34 12.71 -5.26
N MET A 25 19.39 11.83 -4.97
CA MET A 25 19.53 10.38 -5.11
C MET A 25 18.20 9.73 -5.50
N VAL A 26 18.26 8.62 -6.23
CA VAL A 26 17.07 7.81 -6.59
C VAL A 26 16.29 7.42 -5.34
N GLN A 27 16.98 7.13 -4.24
CA GLN A 27 16.41 6.70 -2.97
C GLN A 27 15.59 7.80 -2.27
N ASN A 28 15.82 9.07 -2.63
CA ASN A 28 15.09 10.21 -2.09
C ASN A 28 13.70 10.36 -2.72
N GLN A 29 13.44 9.67 -3.83
CA GLN A 29 12.13 9.64 -4.47
C GLN A 29 11.16 8.73 -3.70
N PRO A 30 9.85 9.06 -3.68
CA PRO A 30 8.83 8.21 -3.08
C PRO A 30 8.84 6.79 -3.64
N LEU A 31 8.41 5.81 -2.84
CA LEU A 31 8.32 4.41 -3.26
C LEU A 31 7.45 4.21 -4.52
N SER A 32 6.42 5.04 -4.68
CA SER A 32 5.56 5.03 -5.87
C SER A 32 6.32 5.46 -7.13
N VAL A 33 7.10 6.54 -7.06
CA VAL A 33 7.97 6.98 -8.18
C VAL A 33 9.03 5.94 -8.50
N ARG A 34 9.44 5.14 -7.52
CA ARG A 34 10.42 4.06 -7.69
C ARG A 34 9.78 2.71 -8.07
N CYS A 35 8.46 2.65 -8.25
CA CYS A 35 7.71 1.43 -8.55
C CYS A 35 7.84 0.31 -7.49
N VAL A 36 8.17 0.64 -6.24
CA VAL A 36 8.40 -0.37 -5.18
C VAL A 36 7.11 -0.71 -4.41
N HIS A 37 6.28 0.29 -4.15
CA HIS A 37 5.00 0.14 -3.45
C HIS A 37 4.08 1.32 -3.77
N MET A 38 2.78 1.08 -3.87
CA MET A 38 1.76 2.09 -4.19
C MET A 38 0.52 1.96 -3.31
N ASP A 39 -0.26 3.03 -3.24
CA ASP A 39 -1.42 3.23 -2.37
C ASP A 39 -2.59 2.24 -2.55
N ARG A 40 -2.64 1.53 -3.69
CA ARG A 40 -3.74 0.58 -4.02
C ARG A 40 -3.39 -0.89 -3.78
N VAL A 41 -2.11 -1.19 -3.58
CA VAL A 41 -1.63 -2.55 -3.32
C VAL A 41 -2.30 -3.13 -2.06
N GLY A 42 -2.53 -2.27 -1.08
CA GLY A 42 -3.12 -2.60 0.20
C GLY A 42 -2.19 -3.43 1.10
N PRO A 43 -2.67 -3.77 2.31
CA PRO A 43 -3.96 -3.36 2.88
C PRO A 43 -3.93 -1.91 3.42
N PRO A 44 -5.06 -1.15 3.37
CA PRO A 44 -6.32 -1.47 2.70
C PRO A 44 -6.24 -1.24 1.18
N MET A 45 -7.10 -1.90 0.42
CA MET A 45 -7.29 -1.62 -1.01
C MET A 45 -8.06 -0.30 -1.19
N LEU A 46 -7.43 0.70 -1.80
CA LEU A 46 -8.01 2.03 -2.02
C LEU A 46 -8.26 2.31 -3.51
N PRO A 47 -9.21 3.19 -3.85
CA PRO A 47 -9.38 3.66 -5.22
C PRO A 47 -8.34 4.72 -5.56
N GLY A 48 -8.06 4.91 -6.84
CA GLY A 48 -7.40 6.11 -7.34
C GLY A 48 -7.73 6.39 -8.80
N ALA A 49 -6.90 7.17 -9.50
CA ALA A 49 -7.21 7.68 -10.84
C ALA A 49 -7.22 6.61 -11.96
N TYR A 50 -6.34 5.62 -11.88
CA TYR A 50 -6.18 4.53 -12.86
C TYR A 50 -5.64 3.26 -12.19
N ASN A 51 -5.66 2.13 -12.92
CA ASN A 51 -5.20 0.79 -12.49
C ASN A 51 -5.80 0.32 -11.15
N ASN A 52 -7.13 0.34 -11.09
CA ASN A 52 -7.91 0.09 -9.87
C ASN A 52 -8.59 -1.28 -9.86
N THR A 53 -8.24 -2.17 -10.80
CA THR A 53 -8.91 -3.46 -10.92
C THR A 53 -8.30 -4.48 -9.97
N TYR A 54 -9.16 -5.30 -9.38
CA TYR A 54 -8.75 -6.42 -8.53
C TYR A 54 -9.34 -7.71 -9.11
N GLN A 55 -8.52 -8.74 -9.26
CA GLN A 55 -8.99 -10.07 -9.61
C GLN A 55 -8.95 -10.94 -8.36
N ILE A 56 -10.13 -11.35 -7.89
CA ILE A 56 -10.30 -12.20 -6.73
C ILE A 56 -10.48 -13.64 -7.20
N ILE A 57 -9.52 -14.50 -6.85
CA ILE A 57 -9.45 -15.89 -7.24
C ILE A 57 -9.69 -16.74 -6.00
N GLN A 58 -10.69 -17.62 -6.05
CA GLN A 58 -10.96 -18.57 -4.99
C GLN A 58 -10.36 -19.92 -5.36
N SER A 59 -9.60 -20.50 -4.44
CA SER A 59 -9.02 -21.84 -4.56
C SER A 59 -9.22 -22.59 -3.24
N PRO A 60 -9.16 -23.93 -3.23
CA PRO A 60 -9.25 -24.68 -1.98
C PRO A 60 -8.23 -24.18 -0.95
N GLY A 61 -8.72 -23.70 0.21
CA GLY A 61 -7.89 -23.22 1.31
C GLY A 61 -7.32 -21.80 1.17
N TYR A 62 -7.50 -21.11 0.03
CA TYR A 62 -6.94 -19.78 -0.19
C TYR A 62 -7.84 -18.86 -1.02
N ILE A 63 -7.82 -17.58 -0.66
CA ILE A 63 -8.24 -16.49 -1.54
C ILE A 63 -6.97 -15.79 -2.05
N THR A 64 -6.87 -15.58 -3.35
CA THR A 64 -5.82 -14.76 -3.93
C THR A 64 -6.44 -13.50 -4.52
N ILE A 65 -5.86 -12.34 -4.20
CA ILE A 65 -6.23 -11.06 -4.81
C ILE A 65 -5.04 -10.57 -5.62
N LEU A 66 -5.18 -10.55 -6.94
CA LEU A 66 -4.26 -9.86 -7.84
C LEU A 66 -4.71 -8.40 -7.97
N VAL A 67 -3.81 -7.49 -7.65
CA VAL A 67 -4.01 -6.04 -7.79
C VAL A 67 -3.43 -5.62 -9.14
N GLU A 68 -4.21 -4.94 -9.99
CA GLU A 68 -3.72 -4.42 -11.28
C GLU A 68 -2.51 -3.49 -11.10
N MET A 69 -2.55 -2.61 -10.09
CA MET A 69 -1.42 -1.77 -9.73
C MET A 69 -0.22 -2.63 -9.26
N LEU A 70 0.89 -2.56 -10.00
CA LEU A 70 2.16 -3.28 -9.75
C LEU A 70 2.07 -4.82 -9.81
N HIS A 71 0.92 -5.40 -10.20
CA HIS A 71 0.67 -6.85 -10.10
C HIS A 71 0.96 -7.44 -8.74
N TRP A 72 0.68 -6.70 -7.67
CA TRP A 72 0.88 -7.24 -6.35
C TRP A 72 -0.12 -8.37 -6.08
N VAL A 73 0.36 -9.47 -5.51
CA VAL A 73 -0.48 -10.64 -5.21
C VAL A 73 -0.62 -10.78 -3.71
N ARG A 74 -1.86 -10.76 -3.24
CA ARG A 74 -2.21 -11.04 -1.84
C ARG A 74 -2.71 -12.47 -1.74
N VAL A 75 -1.96 -13.33 -1.05
CA VAL A 75 -2.34 -14.73 -0.81
C VAL A 75 -2.88 -14.85 0.60
N ILE A 76 -4.17 -15.16 0.73
CA ILE A 76 -4.90 -15.16 2.00
C ILE A 76 -5.29 -16.61 2.33
N PRO A 77 -4.59 -17.27 3.27
CA PRO A 77 -4.97 -18.59 3.78
C PRO A 77 -6.32 -18.54 4.49
N LEU A 78 -7.12 -19.60 4.36
CA LEU A 78 -8.44 -19.76 5.01
C LEU A 78 -8.46 -20.80 6.14
N ASP A 79 -7.29 -21.20 6.62
CA ASP A 79 -7.12 -22.31 7.56
C ASP A 79 -6.91 -21.87 9.02
N ASN A 80 -7.20 -20.60 9.33
CA ASN A 80 -7.03 -20.01 10.66
C ASN A 80 -5.62 -20.14 11.25
N ARG A 81 -4.59 -20.30 10.41
CA ARG A 81 -3.20 -20.32 10.89
C ARG A 81 -2.86 -18.98 11.57
N PRO A 82 -2.01 -19.00 12.61
CA PRO A 82 -1.58 -17.77 13.26
C PRO A 82 -0.78 -16.90 12.29
N HIS A 83 -0.81 -15.59 12.54
CA HIS A 83 0.11 -14.66 11.90
C HIS A 83 1.56 -15.00 12.23
N MET A 84 2.47 -14.41 11.46
CA MET A 84 3.92 -14.53 11.69
C MET A 84 4.28 -13.99 13.09
N PRO A 85 5.40 -14.45 13.69
CA PRO A 85 5.95 -13.85 14.90
C PRO A 85 6.02 -12.32 14.78
N SER A 86 5.77 -11.61 15.88
CA SER A 86 5.55 -10.16 15.87
C SER A 86 6.77 -9.33 15.45
N ASP A 87 7.96 -9.93 15.43
CA ASP A 87 9.22 -9.35 14.96
C ASP A 87 9.50 -9.60 13.47
N VAL A 88 8.67 -10.41 12.81
CA VAL A 88 8.73 -10.67 11.37
C VAL A 88 7.72 -9.76 10.67
N HIS A 89 8.22 -8.71 10.02
CA HIS A 89 7.40 -7.76 9.27
C HIS A 89 7.53 -7.95 7.75
N GLN A 90 6.40 -7.85 7.04
CA GLN A 90 6.30 -7.94 5.58
C GLN A 90 5.88 -6.61 4.97
N TRP A 91 6.20 -6.40 3.69
CA TRP A 91 5.89 -5.16 2.97
C TRP A 91 4.40 -4.84 2.92
N VAL A 92 3.55 -5.87 2.85
CA VAL A 92 2.08 -5.74 2.82
C VAL A 92 1.40 -6.53 3.93
N GLY A 93 2.18 -6.88 4.96
CA GLY A 93 1.71 -7.68 6.08
C GLY A 93 1.57 -9.17 5.80
N SER A 94 1.04 -9.87 6.80
CA SER A 94 0.60 -11.26 6.72
C SER A 94 -0.92 -11.30 6.83
N TYR A 95 -1.54 -12.29 6.18
CA TYR A 95 -3.00 -12.38 6.06
C TYR A 95 -3.54 -13.64 6.71
N SER A 96 -4.73 -13.55 7.29
CA SER A 96 -5.55 -14.68 7.71
C SER A 96 -6.99 -14.42 7.30
N GLY A 97 -7.61 -15.34 6.57
CA GLY A 97 -8.96 -15.18 6.05
C GLY A 97 -9.94 -16.15 6.70
N ARG A 98 -11.21 -15.73 6.81
CA ARG A 98 -12.32 -16.60 7.19
C ARG A 98 -13.63 -16.13 6.57
N TRP A 99 -14.59 -17.04 6.46
CA TRP A 99 -15.95 -16.70 6.04
C TRP A 99 -16.85 -16.49 7.25
N GLU A 100 -17.58 -15.37 7.24
CA GLU A 100 -18.69 -15.08 8.17
C GLU A 100 -19.96 -14.94 7.34
N GLY A 101 -20.70 -16.05 7.17
CA GLY A 101 -21.83 -16.11 6.25
C GLY A 101 -21.39 -15.86 4.80
N ASN A 102 -21.89 -14.79 4.19
CA ASN A 102 -21.53 -14.38 2.83
C ASN A 102 -20.38 -13.33 2.77
N THR A 103 -19.71 -13.08 3.90
CA THR A 103 -18.65 -12.07 4.00
C THR A 103 -17.29 -12.75 4.19
N LEU A 104 -16.34 -12.45 3.31
CA LEU A 104 -14.94 -12.79 3.53
C LEU A 104 -14.34 -11.75 4.49
N VAL A 105 -13.85 -12.19 5.62
CA VAL A 105 -13.11 -11.36 6.58
C VAL A 105 -11.64 -11.67 6.43
N ILE A 106 -10.83 -10.63 6.19
CA ILE A 106 -9.37 -10.73 6.09
C ILE A 106 -8.78 -9.96 7.26
N ASP A 107 -8.03 -10.67 8.09
CA ASP A 107 -7.20 -10.12 9.13
C ASP A 107 -5.79 -9.88 8.57
N SER A 108 -5.29 -8.66 8.69
CA SER A 108 -3.96 -8.24 8.26
C SER A 108 -3.14 -7.71 9.43
N ALA A 109 -1.95 -8.27 9.61
CA ALA A 109 -1.00 -7.89 10.66
C ALA A 109 0.45 -7.87 10.11
N ASN A 110 1.44 -7.65 10.97
CA ASN A 110 2.88 -7.73 10.62
C ASN A 110 3.29 -6.82 9.45
N CYS A 111 2.67 -5.66 9.29
CA CYS A 111 3.07 -4.68 8.28
C CYS A 111 4.38 -3.99 8.69
N THR A 112 5.28 -3.75 7.74
CA THR A 112 6.50 -2.96 7.98
C THR A 112 6.19 -1.47 8.03
N GLU A 113 7.01 -0.71 8.76
CA GLU A 113 6.95 0.75 8.72
C GLU A 113 7.37 1.38 7.39
N LYS A 114 8.06 0.63 6.51
CA LYS A 114 8.55 1.12 5.21
C LYS A 114 7.41 1.49 4.25
N THR A 115 6.25 0.85 4.39
CA THR A 115 5.04 1.03 3.57
C THR A 115 3.86 1.53 4.40
N ALA A 116 4.16 2.19 5.54
CA ALA A 116 3.18 2.59 6.54
C ALA A 116 1.96 3.31 5.95
N PHE A 117 0.80 2.65 6.06
CA PHE A 117 -0.47 3.20 5.66
C PHE A 117 -0.85 4.41 6.53
N GLN A 118 -0.97 5.60 5.92
CA GLN A 118 -1.36 6.85 6.60
C GLN A 118 -0.60 7.13 7.92
N GLY A 119 0.69 6.79 7.99
CA GLY A 119 1.51 7.05 9.17
C GLY A 119 1.44 5.97 10.25
N ALA A 120 0.77 4.85 9.98
CA ALA A 120 0.77 3.65 10.79
C ALA A 120 2.18 3.22 11.25
N SER A 121 2.17 2.45 12.34
CA SER A 121 3.30 1.72 12.88
C SER A 121 3.23 0.24 12.51
N GLU A 122 4.24 -0.50 12.95
CA GLU A 122 4.28 -1.96 12.85
C GLU A 122 3.24 -2.66 13.74
N LYS A 123 2.61 -1.92 14.66
CA LYS A 123 1.49 -2.39 15.48
C LYS A 123 0.14 -2.27 14.76
N MET A 124 0.13 -1.86 13.50
CA MET A 124 -1.10 -1.79 12.72
C MET A 124 -1.71 -3.17 12.53
N HIS A 125 -2.96 -3.28 12.94
CA HIS A 125 -3.86 -4.38 12.69
C HIS A 125 -5.00 -3.87 11.82
N LEU A 126 -5.36 -4.61 10.78
CA LEU A 126 -6.36 -4.17 9.82
C LEU A 126 -7.30 -5.31 9.48
N ILE A 127 -8.59 -5.09 9.69
CA ILE A 127 -9.65 -6.03 9.33
C ILE A 127 -10.37 -5.52 8.09
N GLU A 128 -10.34 -6.30 7.02
CA GLU A 128 -11.13 -6.08 5.80
C GLU A 128 -12.34 -7.02 5.79
N ARG A 129 -13.45 -6.55 5.25
CA ARG A 129 -14.69 -7.32 5.07
C ARG A 129 -15.17 -7.10 3.63
N LEU A 130 -15.21 -8.18 2.86
CA LEU A 130 -15.72 -8.19 1.50
C LEU A 130 -17.06 -8.94 1.50
N THR A 131 -18.16 -8.19 1.38
CA THR A 131 -19.51 -8.77 1.30
C THR A 131 -20.04 -8.59 -0.12
N ARG A 132 -20.37 -9.67 -0.81
CA ARG A 132 -21.10 -9.59 -2.08
C ARG A 132 -22.54 -9.15 -1.80
N THR A 133 -22.94 -7.97 -2.29
CA THR A 133 -24.27 -7.40 -2.05
C THR A 133 -25.27 -7.72 -3.15
N ASP A 134 -24.78 -7.96 -4.36
CA ASP A 134 -25.55 -8.39 -5.53
C ASP A 134 -24.63 -9.10 -6.53
N GLU A 135 -25.11 -9.37 -7.75
CA GLU A 135 -24.34 -10.12 -8.74
C GLU A 135 -23.02 -9.43 -9.12
N ASP A 136 -22.99 -8.09 -9.15
CA ASP A 136 -21.92 -7.29 -9.72
C ASP A 136 -21.28 -6.31 -8.71
N THR A 137 -21.64 -6.40 -7.44
CA THR A 137 -21.18 -5.47 -6.41
C THR A 137 -20.64 -6.20 -5.17
N ILE A 138 -19.47 -5.76 -4.73
CA ILE A 138 -18.90 -6.11 -3.43
C ILE A 138 -18.87 -4.84 -2.59
N ARG A 139 -19.47 -4.87 -1.40
CA ARG A 139 -19.23 -3.88 -0.36
C ARG A 139 -17.95 -4.25 0.35
N TYR A 140 -16.95 -3.39 0.24
CA TYR A 140 -15.65 -3.52 0.89
C TYR A 140 -15.59 -2.55 2.06
N GLN A 141 -15.45 -3.10 3.26
CA GLN A 141 -15.28 -2.33 4.49
C GLN A 141 -13.92 -2.67 5.07
N PHE A 142 -13.27 -1.70 5.67
CA PHE A 142 -12.07 -1.99 6.45
C PHE A 142 -12.04 -1.16 7.73
N THR A 143 -11.42 -1.72 8.76
CA THR A 143 -11.15 -1.07 10.03
C THR A 143 -9.66 -1.13 10.29
N VAL A 144 -9.08 0.04 10.56
CA VAL A 144 -7.68 0.18 10.93
C VAL A 144 -7.58 0.39 12.44
N ASP A 145 -6.79 -0.43 13.10
CA ASP A 145 -6.40 -0.28 14.49
C ASP A 145 -4.88 -0.16 14.60
N ASP A 146 -4.44 0.96 15.18
CA ASP A 146 -3.06 1.13 15.62
C ASP A 146 -3.08 2.10 16.79
N PRO A 147 -3.09 1.60 18.03
CA PRO A 147 -3.18 2.44 19.23
C PRO A 147 -1.94 3.32 19.43
N SER A 148 -0.84 3.04 18.72
CA SER A 148 0.34 3.92 18.73
C SER A 148 0.20 5.11 17.77
N THR A 149 -0.72 5.06 16.80
CA THR A 149 -0.94 6.12 15.80
C THR A 149 -2.25 6.87 16.09
N TRP A 150 -3.37 6.16 16.21
CA TRP A 150 -4.69 6.75 16.34
C TRP A 150 -5.26 6.54 17.74
N THR A 151 -6.03 7.51 18.23
CA THR A 151 -6.63 7.48 19.57
C THR A 151 -7.83 6.52 19.65
N LYS A 152 -8.33 6.06 18.50
CA LYS A 152 -9.38 5.07 18.36
C LYS A 152 -9.24 4.39 16.99
N PRO A 153 -9.68 3.14 16.84
CA PRO A 153 -9.85 2.53 15.52
C PRO A 153 -10.79 3.37 14.67
N TRP A 154 -10.60 3.30 13.37
CA TRP A 154 -11.47 3.97 12.40
C TRP A 154 -11.75 3.05 11.22
N SER A 155 -12.88 3.29 10.55
CA SER A 155 -13.34 2.45 9.46
C SER A 155 -13.69 3.30 8.23
N ALA A 156 -13.62 2.67 7.07
CA ALA A 156 -14.17 3.22 5.84
C ALA A 156 -14.83 2.11 5.01
N GLU A 157 -15.68 2.54 4.08
CA GLU A 157 -16.43 1.68 3.18
C GLU A 157 -16.28 2.16 1.75
N LEU A 158 -16.10 1.22 0.83
CA LEU A 158 -16.03 1.42 -0.60
C LEU A 158 -16.89 0.37 -1.29
N SER A 159 -17.36 0.70 -2.50
CA SER A 159 -18.07 -0.25 -3.35
C SER A 159 -17.17 -0.66 -4.50
N PHE A 160 -16.95 -1.96 -4.66
CA PHE A 160 -16.31 -2.53 -5.84
C PHE A 160 -17.39 -2.94 -6.81
N LYS A 161 -17.25 -2.48 -8.06
CA LYS A 161 -18.10 -2.89 -9.18
C LYS A 161 -17.34 -3.88 -10.05
N LYS A 162 -18.03 -4.93 -10.47
CA LYS A 162 -17.52 -5.90 -11.42
C LYS A 162 -17.15 -5.19 -12.72
N THR A 163 -15.99 -5.52 -13.25
CA THR A 163 -15.56 -5.11 -14.58
C THR A 163 -15.46 -6.34 -15.49
N VAL A 164 -15.59 -6.12 -16.79
CA VAL A 164 -15.47 -7.15 -17.81
C VAL A 164 -14.17 -6.93 -18.57
N GLY A 165 -13.41 -8.01 -18.77
CA GLY A 165 -12.14 -7.99 -19.49
C GLY A 165 -10.97 -8.46 -18.63
N PRO A 166 -9.80 -8.63 -19.24
CA PRO A 166 -8.59 -9.02 -18.53
C PRO A 166 -8.05 -7.86 -17.69
N ILE A 167 -7.30 -8.20 -16.64
CA ILE A 167 -6.35 -7.26 -16.03
C ILE A 167 -5.15 -7.15 -16.97
N PHE A 168 -4.78 -5.91 -17.31
CA PHE A 168 -3.64 -5.64 -18.18
C PHE A 168 -2.36 -5.43 -17.38
N GLU A 169 -1.23 -5.53 -18.09
CA GLU A 169 0.06 -5.37 -17.48
C GLU A 169 0.30 -3.93 -17.00
N HIS A 170 0.53 -3.72 -15.69
CA HIS A 170 1.18 -2.54 -15.16
C HIS A 170 2.72 -2.67 -15.10
N ALA A 171 3.38 -2.46 -16.24
CA ALA A 171 4.84 -2.48 -16.40
C ALA A 171 5.51 -1.18 -15.90
N CYS A 172 5.39 -0.90 -14.60
CA CYS A 172 5.85 0.35 -14.00
C CYS A 172 7.35 0.57 -14.22
N HIS A 173 8.17 -0.47 -14.06
CA HIS A 173 9.62 -0.35 -14.15
C HIS A 173 10.10 -0.07 -15.58
N GLU A 174 9.49 -0.73 -16.57
CA GLU A 174 9.79 -0.62 -17.99
C GLU A 174 9.39 0.75 -18.55
N GLY A 175 8.32 1.34 -17.99
CA GLY A 175 7.81 2.65 -18.38
C GLY A 175 8.31 3.84 -17.55
N ASN A 176 9.20 3.63 -16.57
CA ASN A 176 9.59 4.69 -15.61
C ASN A 176 10.65 5.66 -16.14
N TYR A 177 10.39 6.27 -17.30
CA TYR A 177 11.23 7.35 -17.83
C TYR A 177 11.21 8.59 -16.93
N GLY A 178 10.11 8.79 -16.19
CA GLY A 178 9.91 9.94 -15.30
C GLY A 178 11.01 10.07 -14.25
N LEU A 179 11.42 8.98 -13.61
CA LEU A 179 12.49 8.99 -12.63
C LEU A 179 13.83 9.43 -13.24
N GLY A 180 14.24 8.81 -14.35
CA GLY A 180 15.50 9.15 -15.03
C GLY A 180 15.50 10.60 -15.52
N ASN A 181 14.42 11.04 -16.15
CA ASN A 181 14.25 12.40 -16.67
C ASN A 181 14.27 13.45 -15.56
N THR A 182 13.65 13.16 -14.41
CA THR A 182 13.63 14.07 -13.25
C THR A 182 15.05 14.32 -12.73
N LEU A 183 15.84 13.25 -12.57
CA LEU A 183 17.21 13.36 -12.09
C LEU A 183 18.13 14.01 -13.12
N ALA A 184 17.98 13.66 -14.41
CA ALA A 184 18.74 14.27 -15.50
C ALA A 184 18.46 15.78 -15.60
N GLY A 185 17.19 16.18 -15.44
CA GLY A 185 16.78 17.59 -15.38
C GLY A 185 17.50 18.36 -14.28
N ALA A 186 17.51 17.82 -13.06
CA ALA A 186 18.21 18.44 -11.93
C ALA A 186 19.71 18.62 -12.19
N ARG A 187 20.39 17.59 -12.73
CA ARG A 187 21.81 17.69 -13.10
C ARG A 187 22.07 18.73 -14.20
N ALA A 188 21.13 18.90 -15.14
CA ALA A 188 21.23 19.94 -16.16
C ALA A 188 21.08 21.34 -15.57
N GLU A 189 20.18 21.54 -14.61
CA GLU A 189 20.01 22.81 -13.88
C GLU A 189 21.25 23.16 -13.06
N GLU A 190 21.84 22.20 -12.36
CA GLU A 190 23.10 22.38 -11.62
C GLU A 190 24.24 22.82 -12.52
N LYS A 191 24.40 22.18 -13.69
CA LYS A 191 25.40 22.59 -14.69
C LYS A 191 25.19 24.03 -15.16
N ARG A 192 23.93 24.41 -15.45
CA ARG A 192 23.59 25.79 -15.85
C ARG A 192 23.88 26.79 -14.73
N ALA A 193 23.61 26.43 -13.48
CA ALA A 193 23.87 27.28 -12.32
C ALA A 193 25.38 27.45 -12.06
N ALA A 194 26.18 26.39 -12.24
CA ALA A 194 27.63 26.45 -12.12
C ALA A 194 28.26 27.34 -13.21
N ALA A 195 27.78 27.22 -14.46
CA ALA A 195 28.27 28.03 -15.57
C ALA A 195 27.96 29.53 -15.42
N LYS A 196 26.87 29.90 -14.74
CA LYS A 196 26.53 31.32 -14.44
C LYS A 196 27.39 31.94 -13.33
N LYS A 197 28.09 31.12 -12.54
CA LYS A 197 28.96 31.56 -11.43
C LYS A 197 30.42 31.70 -11.85
N GLN A 198 30.77 31.29 -13.08
CA GLN A 198 32.08 31.48 -13.70
C GLN A 198 32.04 32.73 -14.58
#